data_AF-A0A3R6F8W9-F1
#
_entry.id   AF-A0A3R6F8W9-F1
#
_cell.length_a   1.000
_cell.length_b   1.000
_cell.length_c   1.000
_cell.angle_alpha   90.00
_cell.angle_beta   90.00
_cell.angle_gamma   90.00
#
_symmetry.space_group_name_H-M   'P 1'
#
loop_
_entity.id
_entity.type
_entity.pdbx_description
1 polymer ?
#
loop_
_entity_poly.entity_id
_entity_poly.type
_entity_poly.pdbx_seq_one_letter_code
_entity_poly.pdbx_strand_id
1 'polypeptide(L)'
;MKKFILIGFICFFSGQWIWAQDYIPQISHRYYISDTACIKPRTPWRAAVEVFGLNMMVWGFDRYIVNEDWAHINGKTIRSNFKKGPVWDTDQFSTNLFSHPYHGSLYFNAARSNGMNFWQSIPFAAGGSLMWEFFMENEPPSINDMLATTFGGIELGEITYRLSDLFIDNRSSGAERVGREILAGLLSPVRGFNRLLSGEAWKYSSSKGRSYTSVPVNFIVTTGPRFLAEQDDSRHGTTSMNINFHLDYGNPFNDEFYSPYEWFRFNFGVDLFSAQPVISQVNAIGALWGKNIWKTERRTLTAGIFQHFDYYNSELRSNSEMKVAPYRISEAAAIGGGLIYHKSSPDEKTDIYAEAYLNGVALGASLSDYMLLGERDYNLGSGYSSKASAGIVYNKRLAFLLNLENYHIFTWKGYNPDTDWETIDTSTLNVQGDKGNARLTVFSIKLGYLLKDRWNIVLSNRYFSRRTNYKYYDAVDSSTYDVMLSLGIRI
;
A
#
# COMPACT_ATOMS: atom_id res chain seq x y z
N MET A 1 35.08 4.44 46.10
CA MET A 1 35.28 4.69 44.65
C MET A 1 34.29 3.84 43.87
N LYS A 2 33.28 4.48 43.24
CA LYS A 2 32.47 4.05 42.09
C LYS A 2 31.13 4.82 42.09
N LYS A 3 31.14 5.96 41.39
CA LYS A 3 30.00 6.66 40.81
C LYS A 3 30.49 7.22 39.46
N PHE A 4 29.55 7.33 38.52
CA PHE A 4 29.66 7.86 37.15
C PHE A 4 30.19 6.89 36.08
N ILE A 5 29.30 6.51 35.16
CA ILE A 5 29.41 6.77 33.70
C ILE A 5 27.97 6.72 33.15
N LEU A 6 27.36 7.91 33.09
CA LEU A 6 26.36 8.33 32.13
C LEU A 6 27.08 9.45 31.35
N ILE A 7 26.76 9.61 30.06
CA ILE A 7 27.26 10.64 29.13
C ILE A 7 28.36 10.14 28.19
N GLY A 8 27.96 9.91 26.94
CA GLY A 8 28.86 9.71 25.82
C GLY A 8 28.11 9.27 24.57
N PHE A 9 27.30 10.16 23.97
CA PHE A 9 27.05 10.28 22.52
C PHE A 9 26.03 11.40 22.23
N ILE A 10 26.30 12.60 22.75
CA ILE A 10 25.67 13.85 22.32
C ILE A 10 26.80 14.84 22.04
N CYS A 11 26.68 15.55 20.92
CA CYS A 11 27.51 16.66 20.40
C CYS A 11 28.71 16.29 19.52
N PHE A 12 28.56 16.48 18.20
CA PHE A 12 29.37 17.27 17.25
C PHE A 12 28.83 16.91 15.85
N PHE A 13 28.12 17.78 15.10
CA PHE A 13 28.56 19.09 14.60
C PHE A 13 27.39 20.09 14.41
N SER A 14 27.61 21.31 14.91
CA SER A 14 27.14 22.62 14.42
C SER A 14 27.48 22.80 12.93
N GLY A 15 26.80 23.57 12.07
CA GLY A 15 25.88 24.69 12.22
C GLY A 15 26.17 25.61 11.04
N GLN A 16 25.22 25.77 10.11
CA GLN A 16 25.22 26.78 9.05
C GLN A 16 23.75 27.17 8.78
N TRP A 17 23.43 28.41 9.17
CA TRP A 17 22.44 29.35 8.62
C TRP A 17 20.96 28.96 8.42
N ILE A 18 20.13 29.74 9.10
CA ILE A 18 18.66 29.74 9.21
C ILE A 18 18.03 30.40 7.99
N TRP A 19 17.21 29.68 7.22
CA TRP A 19 16.05 30.18 6.47
C TRP A 19 14.94 29.10 6.52
N ALA A 20 13.70 29.54 6.71
CA ALA A 20 12.53 28.79 7.19
C ALA A 20 12.25 27.43 6.52
N GLN A 21 11.95 26.42 7.33
CA GLN A 21 11.59 25.04 6.95
C GLN A 21 10.37 24.66 7.78
N ASP A 22 9.22 24.58 7.12
CA ASP A 22 7.90 24.53 7.77
C ASP A 22 7.34 23.06 7.75
N TYR A 23 6.26 22.63 8.45
CA TYR A 23 5.77 21.19 8.49
C TYR A 23 4.29 20.79 8.05
N ILE A 24 4.03 19.57 7.47
CA ILE A 24 2.74 18.81 7.12
C ILE A 24 1.58 19.57 6.42
N PRO A 25 0.83 18.91 5.51
CA PRO A 25 1.29 18.40 4.21
C PRO A 25 1.88 19.58 3.43
N GLN A 26 2.94 19.32 2.68
CA GLN A 26 3.73 20.34 1.98
C GLN A 26 4.53 21.27 2.83
N ILE A 27 5.09 20.75 3.92
CA ILE A 27 6.03 21.58 4.56
C ILE A 27 7.30 20.83 5.04
N SER A 28 8.42 21.33 4.48
CA SER A 28 9.80 20.86 4.39
C SER A 28 9.95 19.41 3.93
N HIS A 29 10.01 19.23 2.62
CA HIS A 29 10.45 17.99 2.02
C HIS A 29 11.98 17.89 2.04
N ARG A 30 12.51 16.69 2.29
CA ARG A 30 13.90 16.40 1.97
C ARG A 30 14.00 16.29 0.45
N TYR A 31 14.80 17.17 -0.15
CA TYR A 31 15.04 17.12 -1.58
C TYR A 31 16.11 16.07 -1.90
N TYR A 32 15.70 15.01 -2.58
CA TYR A 32 16.61 13.99 -3.08
C TYR A 32 17.17 14.41 -4.44
N ILE A 33 18.18 15.29 -4.41
CA ILE A 33 18.83 15.81 -5.63
C ILE A 33 19.79 14.77 -6.20
N SER A 34 19.72 14.54 -7.51
CA SER A 34 20.63 13.77 -8.33
C SER A 34 21.41 14.72 -9.25
N ASP A 35 22.64 14.35 -9.56
CA ASP A 35 23.50 15.06 -10.50
C ASP A 35 23.08 14.80 -11.96
N THR A 36 22.54 13.62 -12.24
CA THR A 36 21.98 13.25 -13.55
C THR A 36 20.74 12.36 -13.41
N ALA A 37 19.91 12.32 -14.46
CA ALA A 37 18.92 11.26 -14.65
C ALA A 37 19.54 10.14 -15.47
N CYS A 38 19.71 8.98 -14.86
CA CYS A 38 20.17 7.77 -15.52
C CYS A 38 19.04 7.18 -16.38
N ILE A 39 19.20 7.28 -17.69
CA ILE A 39 18.30 6.68 -18.67
C ILE A 39 18.87 5.31 -19.05
N LYS A 40 18.19 4.24 -18.64
CA LYS A 40 18.55 2.88 -19.05
C LYS A 40 18.00 2.56 -20.43
N PRO A 41 18.77 1.88 -21.31
CA PRO A 41 18.23 1.30 -22.53
C PRO A 41 17.05 0.38 -22.23
N ARG A 42 16.05 0.36 -23.10
CA ARG A 42 14.87 -0.49 -22.95
C ARG A 42 15.20 -1.91 -23.38
N THR A 43 15.05 -2.86 -22.45
CA THR A 43 15.29 -4.29 -22.70
C THR A 43 14.05 -5.13 -22.33
N PRO A 44 12.96 -5.05 -23.11
CA PRO A 44 11.70 -5.72 -22.79
C PRO A 44 11.84 -7.25 -22.72
N TRP A 45 12.69 -7.84 -23.57
CA TRP A 45 12.94 -9.30 -23.53
C TRP A 45 13.60 -9.75 -22.24
N ARG A 46 14.51 -8.94 -21.70
CA ARG A 46 15.13 -9.24 -20.41
C ARG A 46 14.11 -9.18 -19.28
N ALA A 47 13.23 -8.17 -19.28
CA ALA A 47 12.13 -8.14 -18.32
C ALA A 47 11.16 -9.31 -18.47
N ALA A 48 10.85 -9.76 -19.69
CA ALA A 48 10.01 -10.93 -19.90
C ALA A 48 10.65 -12.21 -19.34
N VAL A 49 11.96 -12.38 -19.53
CA VAL A 49 12.73 -13.48 -18.93
C VAL A 49 12.77 -13.37 -17.40
N GLU A 50 12.87 -12.17 -16.84
CA GLU A 50 12.81 -11.95 -15.39
C GLU A 50 11.43 -12.29 -14.82
N VAL A 51 10.34 -11.86 -15.46
CA VAL A 51 8.96 -12.24 -15.08
C VAL A 51 8.78 -13.76 -15.15
N PHE A 52 9.23 -14.38 -16.23
CA PHE A 52 9.21 -15.83 -16.36
C PHE A 52 9.99 -16.51 -15.24
N GLY A 53 11.21 -16.03 -14.99
CA GLY A 53 12.09 -16.54 -13.93
C GLY A 53 11.51 -16.38 -12.54
N LEU A 54 10.83 -15.28 -12.25
CA LEU A 54 10.12 -15.06 -10.97
C LEU A 54 9.05 -16.13 -10.76
N ASN A 55 8.18 -16.37 -11.75
CA ASN A 55 7.16 -17.39 -11.66
C ASN A 55 7.74 -18.79 -11.53
N MET A 56 8.76 -19.12 -12.32
CA MET A 56 9.44 -20.41 -12.21
C MET A 56 10.11 -20.59 -10.85
N MET A 57 10.63 -19.53 -10.24
CA MET A 57 11.24 -19.57 -8.91
C MET A 57 10.21 -19.85 -7.83
N VAL A 58 9.09 -19.10 -7.82
CA VAL A 58 8.03 -19.28 -6.82
C VAL A 58 7.38 -20.64 -6.99
N TRP A 59 6.94 -20.98 -8.20
CA TRP A 59 6.42 -22.32 -8.50
C TRP A 59 7.40 -23.44 -8.13
N GLY A 60 8.70 -23.29 -8.43
CA GLY A 60 9.69 -24.30 -8.09
C GLY A 60 9.86 -24.47 -6.58
N PHE A 61 9.81 -23.38 -5.82
CA PHE A 61 9.83 -23.41 -4.37
C PHE A 61 8.59 -24.15 -3.84
N ASP A 62 7.39 -23.79 -4.30
CA ASP A 62 6.15 -24.41 -3.83
C ASP A 62 6.04 -25.87 -4.27
N ARG A 63 6.52 -26.21 -5.46
CA ARG A 63 6.50 -27.58 -5.99
C ARG A 63 7.46 -28.52 -5.28
N TYR A 64 8.68 -28.07 -4.97
CA TYR A 64 9.77 -28.97 -4.55
C TYR A 64 10.18 -28.80 -3.09
N ILE A 65 9.88 -27.65 -2.46
CA ILE A 65 10.26 -27.37 -1.07
C ILE A 65 9.04 -27.40 -0.16
N VAL A 66 8.00 -26.63 -0.47
CA VAL A 66 6.75 -26.65 0.30
C VAL A 66 5.93 -27.89 -0.01
N ASN A 67 6.01 -28.35 -1.27
CA ASN A 67 5.24 -29.46 -1.82
C ASN A 67 3.73 -29.22 -1.77
N GLU A 68 3.32 -28.03 -2.20
CA GLU A 68 1.92 -27.64 -2.33
C GLU A 68 1.20 -28.45 -3.41
N ASP A 69 -0.06 -28.81 -3.15
CA ASP A 69 -0.86 -29.62 -4.06
C ASP A 69 -1.16 -28.87 -5.35
N TRP A 70 -1.47 -27.57 -5.26
CA TRP A 70 -1.78 -26.71 -6.41
C TRP A 70 -0.59 -26.52 -7.37
N ALA A 71 0.65 -26.65 -6.89
CA ALA A 71 1.87 -26.49 -7.68
C ALA A 71 2.18 -27.70 -8.59
N HIS A 72 1.46 -28.81 -8.46
CA HIS A 72 1.64 -30.02 -9.25
C HIS A 72 1.03 -29.89 -10.66
N ILE A 73 1.75 -29.21 -11.55
CA ILE A 73 1.30 -28.90 -12.91
C ILE A 73 1.76 -29.91 -13.97
N ASN A 74 0.97 -30.05 -15.04
CA ASN A 74 1.38 -30.74 -16.27
C ASN A 74 0.54 -30.24 -17.47
N GLY A 75 0.84 -30.69 -18.69
CA GLY A 75 0.10 -30.26 -19.88
C GLY A 75 -1.43 -30.50 -19.84
N LYS A 76 -1.92 -31.45 -19.03
CA LYS A 76 -3.36 -31.66 -18.83
C LYS A 76 -3.97 -30.61 -17.91
N THR A 77 -3.25 -30.18 -16.86
CA THR A 77 -3.73 -29.14 -15.93
C THR A 77 -3.82 -27.81 -16.65
N ILE A 78 -2.77 -27.42 -17.39
CA ILE A 78 -2.77 -26.22 -18.24
C ILE A 78 -3.96 -26.24 -19.21
N ARG A 79 -4.17 -27.35 -19.94
CA ARG A 79 -5.32 -27.48 -20.86
C ARG A 79 -6.67 -27.38 -20.11
N SER A 80 -6.73 -27.85 -18.87
CA SER A 80 -7.92 -27.73 -18.01
C SER A 80 -8.20 -26.28 -17.66
N ASN A 81 -7.18 -25.50 -17.27
CA ASN A 81 -7.32 -24.09 -16.88
C ASN A 81 -7.89 -23.26 -18.03
N PHE A 82 -7.36 -23.44 -19.26
CA PHE A 82 -7.91 -22.78 -20.46
C PHE A 82 -9.34 -23.21 -20.81
N LYS A 83 -9.76 -24.44 -20.47
CA LYS A 83 -11.12 -24.92 -20.73
C LYS A 83 -12.14 -24.45 -19.69
N LYS A 84 -11.77 -24.50 -18.41
CA LYS A 84 -12.62 -24.06 -17.29
C LYS A 84 -12.79 -22.54 -17.31
N GLY A 85 -11.72 -21.83 -17.59
CA GLY A 85 -11.67 -20.38 -17.55
C GLY A 85 -11.73 -19.81 -16.13
N PRO A 86 -11.68 -18.48 -16.00
CA PRO A 86 -11.53 -17.83 -14.69
C PRO A 86 -12.70 -18.00 -13.72
N VAL A 87 -12.39 -18.20 -12.45
CA VAL A 87 -13.33 -18.30 -11.32
C VAL A 87 -12.98 -17.28 -10.23
N TRP A 88 -13.83 -17.06 -9.24
CA TRP A 88 -13.44 -16.37 -8.01
C TRP A 88 -12.91 -17.43 -7.04
N ASP A 89 -11.68 -17.31 -6.55
CA ASP A 89 -11.08 -18.29 -5.63
C ASP A 89 -11.62 -18.16 -4.20
N THR A 90 -11.06 -18.95 -3.29
CA THR A 90 -11.42 -18.99 -1.87
C THR A 90 -10.25 -18.68 -0.94
N ASP A 91 -9.25 -17.96 -1.42
CA ASP A 91 -8.03 -17.70 -0.67
C ASP A 91 -8.25 -16.70 0.49
N GLN A 92 -7.31 -16.68 1.43
CA GLN A 92 -7.36 -15.81 2.60
C GLN A 92 -7.17 -14.33 2.22
N PHE A 93 -7.68 -13.44 3.08
CA PHE A 93 -7.73 -11.99 2.81
C PHE A 93 -6.37 -11.37 2.52
N SER A 94 -5.35 -11.74 3.31
CA SER A 94 -3.98 -11.26 3.13
C SER A 94 -3.33 -11.76 1.84
N THR A 95 -3.68 -12.96 1.39
CA THR A 95 -3.17 -13.50 0.12
C THR A 95 -3.73 -12.65 -1.03
N ASN A 96 -5.05 -12.62 -1.18
CA ASN A 96 -5.70 -11.97 -2.34
C ASN A 96 -5.43 -10.47 -2.40
N LEU A 97 -5.45 -9.79 -1.25
CA LEU A 97 -5.52 -8.34 -1.22
C LEU A 97 -4.23 -7.69 -0.71
N PHE A 98 -3.17 -8.48 -0.45
CA PHE A 98 -1.83 -7.96 -0.22
C PHE A 98 -0.75 -8.76 -0.97
N SER A 99 -0.68 -10.09 -0.81
CA SER A 99 0.37 -10.90 -1.44
C SER A 99 0.30 -10.88 -2.97
N HIS A 100 -0.88 -11.00 -3.57
CA HIS A 100 -1.06 -10.87 -5.02
C HIS A 100 -0.63 -9.50 -5.55
N PRO A 101 -1.12 -8.37 -5.00
CA PRO A 101 -0.60 -7.03 -5.32
C PRO A 101 0.93 -6.92 -5.18
N TYR A 102 1.50 -7.47 -4.10
CA TYR A 102 2.95 -7.47 -3.91
C TYR A 102 3.67 -8.30 -4.98
N HIS A 103 3.18 -9.48 -5.34
CA HIS A 103 3.77 -10.31 -6.38
C HIS A 103 3.71 -9.59 -7.74
N GLY A 104 2.57 -8.98 -8.06
CA GLY A 104 2.41 -8.15 -9.26
C GLY A 104 3.37 -6.98 -9.33
N SER A 105 3.73 -6.40 -8.17
CA SER A 105 4.74 -5.35 -8.06
C SER A 105 6.11 -5.82 -8.53
N LEU A 106 6.45 -7.11 -8.34
CA LEU A 106 7.71 -7.69 -8.79
C LEU A 106 7.74 -7.78 -10.32
N TYR A 107 6.65 -8.21 -10.95
CA TYR A 107 6.55 -8.24 -12.40
C TYR A 107 6.66 -6.83 -13.01
N PHE A 108 5.96 -5.86 -12.42
CA PHE A 108 6.04 -4.46 -12.83
C PHE A 108 7.48 -3.94 -12.68
N ASN A 109 8.14 -4.25 -11.56
CA ASN A 109 9.51 -3.83 -11.28
C ASN A 109 10.55 -4.51 -12.18
N ALA A 110 10.29 -5.71 -12.70
CA ALA A 110 11.11 -6.33 -13.74
C ALA A 110 11.17 -5.43 -14.98
N ALA A 111 10.01 -4.92 -15.41
CA ALA A 111 9.96 -3.97 -16.52
C ALA A 111 10.61 -2.62 -16.18
N ARG A 112 10.26 -2.00 -15.04
CA ARG A 112 10.84 -0.70 -14.63
C ARG A 112 12.35 -0.74 -14.49
N SER A 113 12.89 -1.85 -13.97
CA SER A 113 14.34 -2.05 -13.82
C SER A 113 15.08 -2.20 -15.16
N ASN A 114 14.36 -2.58 -16.21
CA ASN A 114 14.84 -2.78 -17.58
C ASN A 114 14.52 -1.59 -18.51
N GLY A 115 14.31 -0.40 -17.94
CA GLY A 115 14.21 0.87 -18.68
C GLY A 115 12.84 1.20 -19.26
N MET A 116 11.82 0.36 -19.05
CA MET A 116 10.44 0.67 -19.43
C MET A 116 9.86 1.77 -18.54
N ASN A 117 9.04 2.65 -19.12
CA ASN A 117 8.28 3.64 -18.36
C ASN A 117 7.07 3.00 -17.64
N PHE A 118 6.32 3.80 -16.89
CA PHE A 118 5.12 3.35 -16.15
C PHE A 118 4.16 2.55 -17.05
N TRP A 119 3.67 3.17 -18.13
CA TRP A 119 2.70 2.55 -19.05
C TRP A 119 3.22 1.29 -19.74
N GLN A 120 4.51 1.29 -20.12
CA GLN A 120 5.16 0.14 -20.75
C GLN A 120 5.36 -1.05 -19.80
N SER A 121 5.30 -0.81 -18.49
CA SER A 121 5.50 -1.83 -17.46
C SER A 121 4.19 -2.55 -17.09
N ILE A 122 3.04 -1.93 -17.36
CA ILE A 122 1.70 -2.50 -17.10
C ILE A 122 1.51 -3.90 -17.72
N PRO A 123 1.85 -4.14 -19.01
CA PRO A 123 1.67 -5.46 -19.62
C PRO A 123 2.49 -6.58 -18.96
N PHE A 124 3.57 -6.26 -18.25
CA PHE A 124 4.39 -7.26 -17.56
C PHE A 124 3.72 -7.71 -16.26
N ALA A 125 3.06 -6.81 -15.53
CA ALA A 125 2.23 -7.18 -14.38
C ALA A 125 1.06 -8.07 -14.80
N ALA A 126 0.31 -7.65 -15.83
CA ALA A 126 -0.80 -8.43 -16.37
C ALA A 126 -0.34 -9.77 -16.96
N GLY A 127 0.74 -9.78 -17.75
CA GLY A 127 1.28 -10.97 -18.37
C GLY A 127 1.86 -11.97 -17.37
N GLY A 128 2.55 -11.49 -16.32
CA GLY A 128 3.06 -12.33 -15.24
C GLY A 128 1.94 -12.99 -14.46
N SER A 129 0.89 -12.23 -14.13
CA SER A 129 -0.31 -12.77 -13.50
C SER A 129 -1.02 -13.79 -14.39
N LEU A 130 -1.30 -13.47 -15.66
CA LEU A 130 -1.88 -14.43 -16.61
C LEU A 130 -1.04 -15.71 -16.74
N MET A 131 0.29 -15.59 -16.72
CA MET A 131 1.16 -16.75 -16.77
C MET A 131 1.01 -17.61 -15.51
N TRP A 132 0.95 -16.99 -14.33
CA TRP A 132 0.73 -17.69 -13.06
C TRP A 132 -0.56 -18.53 -13.10
N GLU A 133 -1.69 -17.86 -13.31
CA GLU A 133 -3.04 -18.44 -13.22
C GLU A 133 -3.30 -19.55 -14.26
N PHE A 134 -2.79 -19.38 -15.49
CA PHE A 134 -3.07 -20.34 -16.57
C PHE A 134 -2.04 -21.46 -16.70
N PHE A 135 -0.83 -21.29 -16.15
CA PHE A 135 0.27 -22.22 -16.40
C PHE A 135 0.96 -22.76 -15.14
N MET A 136 0.91 -22.05 -14.02
CA MET A 136 1.70 -22.35 -12.82
C MET A 136 0.90 -23.04 -11.71
N GLU A 137 -0.41 -23.21 -11.91
CA GLU A 137 -1.32 -23.86 -10.96
C GLU A 137 -2.11 -24.99 -11.64
N ASN A 138 -2.56 -25.96 -10.85
CA ASN A 138 -3.50 -26.99 -11.31
C ASN A 138 -4.96 -26.69 -10.95
N GLU A 139 -5.19 -25.59 -10.23
CA GLU A 139 -6.49 -25.04 -9.90
C GLU A 139 -7.00 -24.13 -11.04
N PRO A 140 -8.32 -23.87 -11.12
CA PRO A 140 -8.85 -22.96 -12.13
C PRO A 140 -8.31 -21.54 -11.92
N PRO A 141 -8.01 -20.78 -13.00
CA PRO A 141 -7.46 -19.43 -12.88
C PRO A 141 -8.41 -18.49 -12.12
N SER A 142 -7.88 -17.56 -11.32
CA SER A 142 -8.64 -16.66 -10.47
C SER A 142 -8.84 -15.26 -11.09
N ILE A 143 -10.09 -14.80 -11.15
CA ILE A 143 -10.47 -13.47 -11.61
C ILE A 143 -9.95 -12.41 -10.64
N ASN A 144 -10.12 -12.61 -9.34
CA ASN A 144 -9.67 -11.62 -8.37
C ASN A 144 -8.17 -11.54 -8.31
N ASP A 145 -7.45 -12.64 -8.45
CA ASP A 145 -5.99 -12.62 -8.38
C ASP A 145 -5.41 -11.99 -9.64
N MET A 146 -6.01 -12.26 -10.81
CA MET A 146 -5.69 -11.53 -12.03
C MET A 146 -5.85 -10.01 -11.86
N LEU A 147 -6.94 -9.56 -11.23
CA LEU A 147 -7.21 -8.14 -11.00
C LEU A 147 -6.28 -7.55 -9.92
N ALA A 148 -6.15 -8.21 -8.77
CA ALA A 148 -5.36 -7.73 -7.64
C ALA A 148 -3.85 -7.70 -7.97
N THR A 149 -3.34 -8.78 -8.56
CA THR A 149 -1.94 -8.88 -9.01
C THR A 149 -1.65 -7.83 -10.08
N THR A 150 -2.56 -7.61 -11.04
CA THR A 150 -2.32 -6.62 -12.09
C THR A 150 -2.42 -5.19 -11.55
N PHE A 151 -3.58 -4.78 -11.04
CA PHE A 151 -3.84 -3.38 -10.72
C PHE A 151 -3.16 -2.94 -9.42
N GLY A 152 -3.24 -3.74 -8.36
CA GLY A 152 -2.49 -3.49 -7.13
C GLY A 152 -0.99 -3.57 -7.34
N GLY A 153 -0.53 -4.49 -8.21
CA GLY A 153 0.87 -4.62 -8.57
C GLY A 153 1.46 -3.43 -9.32
N ILE A 154 0.70 -2.78 -10.20
CA ILE A 154 1.14 -1.54 -10.88
C ILE A 154 1.41 -0.43 -9.85
N GLU A 155 0.54 -0.26 -8.86
CA GLU A 155 0.64 0.78 -7.85
C GLU A 155 1.80 0.53 -6.88
N LEU A 156 1.81 -0.64 -6.24
CA LEU A 156 2.89 -1.00 -5.33
C LEU A 156 4.23 -1.09 -6.05
N GLY A 157 4.25 -1.52 -7.31
CA GLY A 157 5.45 -1.58 -8.15
C GLY A 157 6.04 -0.20 -8.42
N GLU A 158 5.23 0.75 -8.88
CA GLU A 158 5.74 2.10 -9.14
C GLU A 158 6.22 2.79 -7.86
N ILE A 159 5.49 2.63 -6.74
CA ILE A 159 5.89 3.15 -5.41
C ILE A 159 7.24 2.56 -4.99
N THR A 160 7.36 1.23 -4.97
CA THR A 160 8.58 0.54 -4.53
C THR A 160 9.77 0.84 -5.44
N TYR A 161 9.56 0.91 -6.76
CA TYR A 161 10.59 1.31 -7.72
C TYR A 161 11.10 2.73 -7.45
N ARG A 162 10.19 3.70 -7.31
CA ARG A 162 10.56 5.11 -7.03
C ARG A 162 11.24 5.26 -5.69
N LEU A 163 10.82 4.51 -4.67
CA LEU A 163 11.45 4.54 -3.36
C LEU A 163 12.85 3.93 -3.37
N SER A 164 13.03 2.80 -4.04
CA SER A 164 14.37 2.20 -4.19
C SER A 164 15.36 3.17 -4.87
N ASP A 165 14.88 4.02 -5.81
CA ASP A 165 15.70 5.02 -6.51
C ASP A 165 16.32 6.04 -5.54
N LEU A 166 15.62 6.40 -4.47
CA LEU A 166 16.10 7.36 -3.47
C LEU A 166 17.36 6.88 -2.76
N PHE A 167 17.57 5.58 -2.66
CA PHE A 167 18.69 5.00 -1.94
C PHE A 167 19.91 4.74 -2.83
N ILE A 168 19.74 4.75 -4.16
CA ILE A 168 20.84 4.58 -5.10
C ILE A 168 21.79 5.79 -5.07
N ASP A 169 23.08 5.51 -4.88
CA ASP A 169 24.19 6.44 -5.07
C ASP A 169 25.45 5.67 -5.51
N ASN A 170 25.73 5.63 -6.81
CA ASN A 170 26.90 4.95 -7.39
C ASN A 170 28.25 5.60 -7.08
N ARG A 171 28.27 6.73 -6.36
CA ARG A 171 29.50 7.35 -5.83
C ARG A 171 29.86 6.81 -4.45
N SER A 172 28.91 6.17 -3.76
CA SER A 172 29.17 5.57 -2.44
C SER A 172 30.04 4.31 -2.57
N SER A 173 30.82 4.02 -1.53
CA SER A 173 31.67 2.83 -1.43
C SER A 173 31.64 2.25 -0.01
N GLY A 174 32.23 1.07 0.18
CA GLY A 174 32.32 0.42 1.49
C GLY A 174 30.94 0.11 2.11
N ALA A 175 30.83 0.27 3.44
CA ALA A 175 29.62 -0.07 4.19
C ALA A 175 28.40 0.79 3.81
N GLU A 176 28.61 2.06 3.42
CA GLU A 176 27.50 2.93 2.97
C GLU A 176 26.87 2.36 1.70
N ARG A 177 27.69 1.94 0.73
CA ARG A 177 27.22 1.32 -0.52
C ARG A 177 26.41 0.08 -0.24
N VAL A 178 26.93 -0.81 0.62
CA VAL A 178 26.23 -2.04 1.01
C VAL A 178 24.87 -1.74 1.64
N GLY A 179 24.81 -0.80 2.60
CA GLY A 179 23.55 -0.40 3.23
C GLY A 179 22.54 0.16 2.24
N ARG A 180 22.99 1.00 1.29
CA ARG A 180 22.14 1.56 0.23
C ARG A 180 21.57 0.51 -0.71
N GLU A 181 22.40 -0.43 -1.16
CA GLU A 181 21.95 -1.51 -2.05
C GLU A 181 21.02 -2.50 -1.33
N ILE A 182 21.26 -2.79 -0.04
CA ILE A 182 20.32 -3.58 0.78
C ILE A 182 18.98 -2.88 0.89
N LEU A 183 18.95 -1.59 1.24
CA LEU A 183 17.70 -0.83 1.35
C LEU A 183 16.96 -0.75 0.01
N ALA A 184 17.68 -0.48 -1.09
CA ALA A 184 17.10 -0.47 -2.44
C ALA A 184 16.54 -1.84 -2.84
N GLY A 185 17.24 -2.92 -2.49
CA GLY A 185 16.81 -4.30 -2.74
C GLY A 185 15.62 -4.75 -1.89
N LEU A 186 15.54 -4.34 -0.62
CA LEU A 186 14.39 -4.63 0.23
C LEU A 186 13.13 -3.91 -0.26
N LEU A 187 13.27 -2.68 -0.76
CA LEU A 187 12.15 -1.93 -1.34
C LEU A 187 11.72 -2.52 -2.69
N SER A 188 12.68 -2.82 -3.56
CA SER A 188 12.42 -3.35 -4.90
C SER A 188 13.35 -4.54 -5.20
N PRO A 189 12.97 -5.77 -4.81
CA PRO A 189 13.83 -6.96 -4.92
C PRO A 189 14.37 -7.20 -6.33
N VAL A 190 13.52 -7.08 -7.35
CA VAL A 190 13.90 -7.29 -8.75
C VAL A 190 14.95 -6.27 -9.21
N ARG A 191 14.84 -5.03 -8.75
CA ARG A 191 15.83 -3.99 -9.04
C ARG A 191 17.16 -4.28 -8.34
N GLY A 192 17.11 -4.65 -7.06
CA GLY A 192 18.30 -5.06 -6.31
C GLY A 192 19.04 -6.21 -6.99
N PHE A 193 18.31 -7.27 -7.35
CA PHE A 193 18.84 -8.41 -8.09
C PHE A 193 19.46 -8.00 -9.43
N ASN A 194 18.78 -7.15 -10.19
CA ASN A 194 19.29 -6.66 -11.47
C ASN A 194 20.59 -5.87 -11.33
N ARG A 195 20.72 -5.06 -10.28
CA ARG A 195 21.95 -4.30 -9.99
C ARG A 195 23.09 -5.19 -9.54
N LEU A 196 22.80 -6.25 -8.77
CA LEU A 196 23.78 -7.26 -8.38
C LEU A 196 24.31 -7.99 -9.61
N LEU A 197 23.42 -8.49 -10.48
CA LEU A 197 23.80 -9.23 -11.69
C LEU A 197 24.51 -8.38 -12.74
N SER A 198 24.08 -7.13 -12.96
CA SER A 198 24.72 -6.24 -13.93
C SER A 198 26.06 -5.68 -13.45
N GLY A 199 26.42 -5.93 -12.19
CA GLY A 199 27.58 -5.37 -11.54
C GLY A 199 27.42 -3.90 -11.11
N GLU A 200 26.27 -3.27 -11.41
CA GLU A 200 25.99 -1.89 -11.01
C GLU A 200 26.11 -1.72 -9.50
N ALA A 201 25.68 -2.69 -8.69
CA ALA A 201 25.76 -2.64 -7.23
C ALA A 201 27.21 -2.48 -6.71
N TRP A 202 28.21 -2.92 -7.48
CA TRP A 202 29.63 -2.92 -7.09
C TRP A 202 30.44 -1.84 -7.79
N LYS A 203 29.98 -1.36 -8.95
CA LYS A 203 30.72 -0.43 -9.80
C LYS A 203 30.58 1.02 -9.32
N TYR A 204 31.71 1.66 -9.06
CA TYR A 204 31.77 3.10 -8.82
C TYR A 204 31.46 3.89 -10.11
N SER A 205 30.72 4.99 -9.96
CA SER A 205 30.45 5.99 -11.01
C SER A 205 30.62 7.40 -10.44
N SER A 206 30.94 8.36 -11.31
CA SER A 206 30.96 9.79 -10.95
C SER A 206 29.56 10.37 -10.73
N SER A 207 28.49 9.66 -11.12
CA SER A 207 27.10 10.08 -10.95
C SER A 207 26.37 9.23 -9.91
N LYS A 208 25.29 9.75 -9.31
CA LYS A 208 24.46 8.96 -8.38
C LYS A 208 23.82 7.76 -9.07
N GLY A 209 23.46 7.89 -10.35
CA GLY A 209 22.81 6.84 -11.14
C GLY A 209 21.33 6.64 -10.82
N ARG A 210 20.67 7.66 -10.25
CA ARG A 210 19.22 7.69 -10.02
C ARG A 210 18.47 7.95 -11.32
N SER A 211 17.26 7.40 -11.43
CA SER A 211 16.39 7.64 -12.56
C SER A 211 15.67 9.00 -12.47
N TYR A 212 15.53 9.56 -11.25
CA TYR A 212 14.88 10.85 -11.01
C TYR A 212 15.85 11.92 -10.48
N THR A 213 15.71 13.15 -10.98
CA THR A 213 16.68 14.24 -10.75
C THR A 213 16.49 14.97 -9.42
N SER A 214 15.27 15.28 -9.03
CA SER A 214 15.01 15.94 -7.75
C SER A 214 13.59 15.65 -7.35
N VAL A 215 13.42 14.97 -6.22
CA VAL A 215 12.09 14.66 -5.69
C VAL A 215 11.99 15.09 -4.23
N PRO A 216 11.00 15.93 -3.89
CA PRO A 216 10.70 16.24 -2.51
C PRO A 216 10.07 15.01 -1.83
N VAL A 217 10.63 14.56 -0.71
CA VAL A 217 10.11 13.41 0.04
C VAL A 217 9.93 13.79 1.51
N ASN A 218 8.77 13.44 2.07
CA ASN A 218 8.50 13.50 3.49
C ASN A 218 8.27 12.08 3.99
N PHE A 219 9.19 11.55 4.79
CA PHE A 219 9.08 10.22 5.36
C PHE A 219 9.01 10.31 6.88
N ILE A 220 7.94 9.77 7.45
CA ILE A 220 7.65 9.80 8.88
C ILE A 220 7.46 8.37 9.36
N VAL A 221 8.24 7.98 10.36
CA VAL A 221 8.08 6.72 11.08
C VAL A 221 7.50 7.03 12.44
N THR A 222 6.34 6.47 12.74
CA THR A 222 5.64 6.61 14.02
C THR A 222 5.55 5.27 14.70
N THR A 223 5.72 5.23 16.02
CA THR A 223 5.51 4.02 16.81
C THR A 223 4.85 4.33 18.14
N GLY A 224 4.01 3.42 18.62
CA GLY A 224 3.38 3.54 19.92
C GLY A 224 2.27 2.53 20.17
N PRO A 225 1.70 2.51 21.38
CA PRO A 225 0.59 1.61 21.70
C PRO A 225 -0.64 1.94 20.86
N ARG A 226 -1.24 0.90 20.29
CA ARG A 226 -2.54 0.92 19.62
C ARG A 226 -3.51 0.03 20.41
N PHE A 227 -4.70 0.53 20.66
CA PHE A 227 -5.82 -0.26 21.17
C PHE A 227 -6.88 -0.36 20.08
N LEU A 228 -7.25 -1.58 19.68
CA LEU A 228 -8.36 -1.88 18.77
C LEU A 228 -9.46 -2.58 19.57
N ALA A 229 -10.66 -1.99 19.61
CA ALA A 229 -11.83 -2.64 20.22
C ALA A 229 -12.35 -3.78 19.32
N GLU A 230 -12.96 -4.80 19.90
CA GLU A 230 -13.60 -5.86 19.10
C GLU A 230 -14.94 -5.39 18.50
N GLN A 231 -15.61 -4.47 19.19
CA GLN A 231 -16.84 -3.82 18.78
C GLN A 231 -16.92 -2.43 19.44
N ASP A 232 -17.72 -1.53 18.88
CA ASP A 232 -18.03 -0.25 19.50
C ASP A 232 -18.64 -0.44 20.90
N ASP A 233 -18.40 0.53 21.79
CA ASP A 233 -18.70 0.46 23.23
C ASP A 233 -18.07 -0.71 24.03
N SER A 234 -17.30 -1.60 23.39
CA SER A 234 -16.61 -2.68 24.08
C SER A 234 -15.37 -2.18 24.81
N ARG A 235 -15.18 -2.69 26.03
CA ARG A 235 -13.90 -2.60 26.77
C ARG A 235 -12.95 -3.75 26.42
N HIS A 236 -13.43 -4.75 25.69
CA HIS A 236 -12.63 -5.88 25.21
C HIS A 236 -12.04 -5.52 23.85
N GLY A 237 -10.73 -5.66 23.75
CA GLY A 237 -9.96 -5.26 22.58
C GLY A 237 -8.55 -5.82 22.64
N THR A 238 -7.78 -5.55 21.59
CA THR A 238 -6.38 -5.93 21.50
C THR A 238 -5.51 -4.69 21.65
N THR A 239 -4.52 -4.76 22.56
CA THR A 239 -3.44 -3.77 22.60
C THR A 239 -2.25 -4.32 21.84
N SER A 240 -1.72 -3.56 20.88
CA SER A 240 -0.53 -3.87 20.10
C SER A 240 0.50 -2.75 20.18
N MET A 241 1.73 -3.05 19.78
CA MET A 241 2.72 -2.02 19.47
C MET A 241 2.69 -1.78 17.96
N ASN A 242 2.21 -0.61 17.55
CA ASN A 242 2.12 -0.27 16.14
C ASN A 242 3.40 0.45 15.68
N ILE A 243 3.83 0.15 14.45
CA ILE A 243 4.82 0.91 13.70
C ILE A 243 4.17 1.32 12.38
N ASN A 244 3.99 2.62 12.19
CA ASN A 244 3.41 3.17 10.98
C ASN A 244 4.45 3.98 10.20
N PHE A 245 4.55 3.68 8.91
CA PHE A 245 5.38 4.35 7.93
C PHE A 245 4.50 5.20 7.04
N HIS A 246 4.67 6.51 7.12
CA HIS A 246 3.95 7.47 6.29
C HIS A 246 4.93 8.16 5.34
N LEU A 247 4.56 8.22 4.07
CA LEU A 247 5.38 8.76 3.02
C LEU A 247 4.55 9.65 2.09
N ASP A 248 4.99 10.90 1.91
CA ASP A 248 4.59 11.73 0.79
C ASP A 248 5.77 11.88 -0.17
N TYR A 249 5.59 11.41 -1.40
CA TYR A 249 6.57 11.55 -2.48
C TYR A 249 6.08 12.58 -3.48
N GLY A 250 6.96 13.51 -3.86
CA GLY A 250 6.62 14.56 -4.83
C GLY A 250 5.82 15.71 -4.24
N ASN A 251 5.43 16.63 -5.11
CA ASN A 251 4.69 17.83 -4.74
C ASN A 251 3.57 18.10 -5.77
N PRO A 252 2.28 17.97 -5.39
CA PRO A 252 1.17 18.11 -6.33
C PRO A 252 0.87 19.55 -6.77
N PHE A 253 1.64 20.54 -6.30
CA PHE A 253 1.39 21.98 -6.51
C PHE A 253 2.52 22.72 -7.24
N ASN A 254 3.71 22.11 -7.32
CA ASN A 254 4.89 22.76 -7.90
C ASN A 254 4.81 22.83 -9.42
N ASP A 255 4.36 21.75 -10.06
CA ASP A 255 4.37 21.62 -11.51
C ASP A 255 3.01 22.00 -12.11
N GLU A 256 3.02 22.61 -13.30
CA GLU A 256 1.76 22.90 -14.03
C GLU A 256 1.01 21.61 -14.38
N PHE A 257 1.77 20.55 -14.65
CA PHE A 257 1.32 19.21 -14.97
C PHE A 257 2.27 18.20 -14.32
N TYR A 258 1.73 17.09 -13.83
CA TYR A 258 2.55 15.96 -13.39
C TYR A 258 2.14 14.62 -14.03
N SER A 259 3.15 13.80 -14.32
CA SER A 259 3.06 12.47 -14.96
C SER A 259 2.86 11.35 -13.92
N PRO A 260 2.63 10.09 -14.33
CA PRO A 260 2.35 9.00 -13.39
C PRO A 260 3.38 8.89 -12.25
N TYR A 261 2.87 8.92 -11.02
CA TYR A 261 3.57 8.81 -9.74
C TYR A 261 4.66 9.84 -9.50
N GLU A 262 4.60 11.00 -10.16
CA GLU A 262 5.37 12.17 -9.74
C GLU A 262 4.88 12.72 -8.40
N TRP A 263 3.63 12.40 -8.01
CA TRP A 263 3.14 12.50 -6.65
C TRP A 263 2.47 11.20 -6.20
N PHE A 264 2.75 10.77 -4.97
CA PHE A 264 1.95 9.75 -4.30
C PHE A 264 2.05 9.86 -2.78
N ARG A 265 1.02 9.37 -2.10
CA ARG A 265 1.02 9.13 -0.65
C ARG A 265 0.98 7.63 -0.39
N PHE A 266 1.78 7.17 0.56
CA PHE A 266 1.82 5.77 0.98
C PHE A 266 1.81 5.67 2.51
N ASN A 267 0.97 4.80 3.04
CA ASN A 267 0.91 4.43 4.45
C ASN A 267 1.07 2.92 4.58
N PHE A 268 1.94 2.48 5.49
CA PHE A 268 2.15 1.07 5.81
C PHE A 268 2.21 0.89 7.32
N GLY A 269 1.28 0.12 7.87
CA GLY A 269 1.11 -0.08 9.30
C GLY A 269 1.41 -1.53 9.70
N VAL A 270 2.33 -1.70 10.64
CA VAL A 270 2.72 -2.99 11.21
C VAL A 270 2.30 -3.07 12.67
N ASP A 271 1.63 -4.15 13.06
CA ASP A 271 1.33 -4.45 14.46
C ASP A 271 2.25 -5.56 14.98
N LEU A 272 2.84 -5.31 16.14
CA LEU A 272 3.73 -6.24 16.85
C LEU A 272 3.14 -6.62 18.21
N PHE A 273 3.54 -7.78 18.69
CA PHE A 273 3.23 -8.28 20.04
C PHE A 273 1.73 -8.41 20.35
N SER A 274 0.94 -8.88 19.38
CA SER A 274 -0.50 -9.04 19.56
C SER A 274 -1.07 -10.16 18.68
N ALA A 275 -2.37 -10.45 18.84
CA ALA A 275 -3.12 -11.34 17.95
C ALA A 275 -3.51 -10.68 16.61
N GLN A 276 -3.27 -9.39 16.43
CA GLN A 276 -3.55 -8.70 15.17
C GLN A 276 -2.61 -9.17 14.05
N PRO A 277 -3.05 -9.05 12.77
CA PRO A 277 -2.19 -9.28 11.63
C PRO A 277 -0.93 -8.42 11.70
N VAL A 278 0.22 -9.01 11.35
CA VAL A 278 1.49 -8.26 11.28
C VAL A 278 1.35 -7.04 10.37
N ILE A 279 0.69 -7.21 9.21
CA ILE A 279 0.35 -6.09 8.31
C ILE A 279 -1.10 -5.70 8.58
N SER A 280 -1.26 -4.61 9.32
CA SER A 280 -2.56 -4.06 9.73
C SER A 280 -3.17 -3.12 8.69
N GLN A 281 -2.31 -2.44 7.93
CA GLN A 281 -2.73 -1.36 7.03
C GLN A 281 -1.76 -1.18 5.87
N VAL A 282 -2.28 -1.05 4.65
CA VAL A 282 -1.57 -0.54 3.47
C VAL A 282 -2.50 0.38 2.71
N ASN A 283 -2.15 1.65 2.58
CA ASN A 283 -2.93 2.60 1.77
C ASN A 283 -2.03 3.38 0.84
N ALA A 284 -2.46 3.53 -0.40
CA ALA A 284 -1.76 4.29 -1.41
C ALA A 284 -2.74 5.17 -2.19
N ILE A 285 -2.25 6.36 -2.54
CA ILE A 285 -2.88 7.26 -3.51
C ILE A 285 -1.77 7.68 -4.46
N GLY A 286 -1.81 7.18 -5.69
CA GLY A 286 -0.85 7.51 -6.74
C GLY A 286 -1.46 8.43 -7.80
N ALA A 287 -0.84 9.57 -8.08
CA ALA A 287 -1.23 10.38 -9.23
C ALA A 287 -0.93 9.64 -10.54
N LEU A 288 -1.92 9.43 -11.41
CA LEU A 288 -1.69 8.99 -12.78
C LEU A 288 -1.53 10.19 -13.73
N TRP A 289 -2.23 11.28 -13.40
CA TRP A 289 -2.23 12.53 -14.12
C TRP A 289 -2.72 13.64 -13.20
N GLY A 290 -2.23 14.86 -13.37
CA GLY A 290 -2.88 16.02 -12.75
C GLY A 290 -2.37 17.35 -13.24
N LYS A 291 -3.15 18.38 -12.91
CA LYS A 291 -2.96 19.75 -13.36
C LYS A 291 -3.35 20.73 -12.27
N ASN A 292 -2.54 21.76 -12.10
CA ASN A 292 -2.92 22.94 -11.32
C ASN A 292 -4.05 23.68 -12.04
N ILE A 293 -5.26 23.67 -11.48
CA ILE A 293 -6.44 24.33 -12.06
C ILE A 293 -6.68 25.73 -11.50
N TRP A 294 -6.12 26.03 -10.32
CA TRP A 294 -6.13 27.37 -9.76
C TRP A 294 -4.89 27.57 -8.89
N LYS A 295 -4.24 28.72 -9.05
CA LYS A 295 -3.04 29.09 -8.29
C LYS A 295 -3.04 30.59 -8.03
N THR A 296 -2.75 30.94 -6.79
CA THR A 296 -2.49 32.31 -6.30
C THR A 296 -1.20 32.29 -5.49
N GLU A 297 -0.76 33.43 -4.96
CA GLU A 297 0.46 33.48 -4.13
C GLU A 297 0.42 32.55 -2.90
N ARG A 298 -0.78 32.26 -2.37
CA ARG A 298 -0.95 31.53 -1.09
C ARG A 298 -1.83 30.29 -1.19
N ARG A 299 -2.46 30.05 -2.33
CA ARG A 299 -3.45 28.99 -2.51
C ARG A 299 -3.25 28.29 -3.83
N THR A 300 -3.31 26.96 -3.80
CA THR A 300 -3.25 26.12 -4.99
C THR A 300 -4.35 25.08 -4.92
N LEU A 301 -4.96 24.80 -6.07
CA LEU A 301 -5.91 23.73 -6.28
C LEU A 301 -5.48 22.93 -7.51
N THR A 302 -5.33 21.64 -7.31
CA THR A 302 -4.94 20.66 -8.31
C THR A 302 -6.11 19.73 -8.56
N ALA A 303 -6.38 19.42 -9.82
CA ALA A 303 -7.29 18.37 -10.23
C ALA A 303 -6.49 17.26 -10.93
N GLY A 304 -6.89 16.00 -10.72
CA GLY A 304 -6.15 14.88 -11.29
C GLY A 304 -6.95 13.59 -11.37
N ILE A 305 -6.30 12.59 -11.97
CA ILE A 305 -6.72 11.20 -11.94
C ILE A 305 -5.74 10.44 -11.06
N PHE A 306 -6.29 9.70 -10.11
CA PHE A 306 -5.54 9.02 -9.07
C PHE A 306 -5.88 7.54 -9.06
N GLN A 307 -4.86 6.71 -8.91
CA GLN A 307 -5.00 5.32 -8.55
C GLN A 307 -5.06 5.22 -7.02
N HIS A 308 -5.83 4.28 -6.52
CA HIS A 308 -6.00 4.04 -5.10
C HIS A 308 -5.86 2.56 -4.79
N PHE A 309 -5.17 2.30 -3.67
CA PHE A 309 -5.07 0.99 -3.06
C PHE A 309 -5.32 1.11 -1.56
N ASP A 310 -6.30 0.39 -1.03
CA ASP A 310 -6.51 0.27 0.41
C ASP A 310 -6.58 -1.17 0.86
N TYR A 311 -6.00 -1.41 2.03
CA TYR A 311 -6.02 -2.68 2.73
C TYR A 311 -6.01 -2.38 4.22
N TYR A 312 -7.06 -2.83 4.91
CA TYR A 312 -7.17 -2.79 6.36
C TYR A 312 -7.54 -4.19 6.83
N ASN A 313 -6.69 -4.75 7.69
CA ASN A 313 -6.91 -6.08 8.25
C ASN A 313 -6.96 -6.03 9.77
N SER A 314 -7.79 -6.89 10.35
CA SER A 314 -7.88 -7.09 11.80
C SER A 314 -8.24 -8.54 12.11
N GLU A 315 -7.92 -8.95 13.33
CA GLU A 315 -8.26 -10.26 13.85
C GLU A 315 -8.89 -10.15 15.23
N LEU A 316 -9.58 -11.20 15.64
CA LEU A 316 -10.09 -11.32 17.00
C LEU A 316 -8.95 -11.61 17.99
N ARG A 317 -9.16 -11.25 19.25
CA ARG A 317 -8.22 -11.68 20.31
C ARG A 317 -8.36 -13.19 20.53
N SER A 318 -7.30 -13.85 20.98
CA SER A 318 -7.24 -15.32 21.10
C SER A 318 -8.36 -15.97 21.94
N ASN A 319 -8.95 -15.23 22.89
CA ASN A 319 -10.06 -15.69 23.73
C ASN A 319 -11.33 -14.84 23.51
N SER A 320 -11.58 -14.41 22.27
CA SER A 320 -12.78 -13.66 21.93
C SER A 320 -14.03 -14.52 22.04
N GLU A 321 -15.13 -13.91 22.47
CA GLU A 321 -16.46 -14.52 22.40
C GLU A 321 -17.13 -14.27 21.04
N MET A 322 -16.57 -13.35 20.25
CA MET A 322 -17.01 -13.05 18.90
C MET A 322 -16.50 -14.10 17.92
N LYS A 323 -17.18 -14.23 16.78
CA LYS A 323 -16.80 -15.14 15.68
C LYS A 323 -16.37 -14.43 14.40
N VAL A 324 -16.58 -13.12 14.35
CA VAL A 324 -16.37 -12.28 13.17
C VAL A 324 -15.39 -11.18 13.55
N ALA A 325 -14.36 -10.97 12.72
CA ALA A 325 -13.33 -9.96 12.97
C ALA A 325 -13.92 -8.53 13.06
N PRO A 326 -13.22 -7.57 13.69
CA PRO A 326 -13.73 -6.20 13.80
C PRO A 326 -13.94 -5.53 12.43
N TYR A 327 -13.00 -5.71 11.51
CA TYR A 327 -13.11 -5.24 10.12
C TYR A 327 -12.17 -6.01 9.16
N ARG A 328 -12.59 -6.10 7.90
CA ARG A 328 -11.72 -6.34 6.73
C ARG A 328 -12.20 -5.43 5.62
N ILE A 329 -11.32 -4.56 5.13
CA ILE A 329 -11.65 -3.56 4.11
C ILE A 329 -10.54 -3.57 3.08
N SER A 330 -10.91 -3.68 1.81
CA SER A 330 -9.94 -3.45 0.74
C SER A 330 -10.55 -2.80 -0.50
N GLU A 331 -9.71 -1.99 -1.13
CA GLU A 331 -9.87 -1.41 -2.45
C GLU A 331 -8.59 -1.77 -3.23
N ALA A 332 -8.52 -2.97 -3.81
CA ALA A 332 -7.30 -3.49 -4.44
C ALA A 332 -7.12 -2.98 -5.89
N ALA A 333 -8.20 -2.58 -6.54
CA ALA A 333 -8.17 -2.00 -7.88
C ALA A 333 -9.16 -0.85 -8.00
N ALA A 334 -8.68 0.38 -7.82
CA ALA A 334 -9.51 1.57 -7.97
C ALA A 334 -8.79 2.73 -8.67
N ILE A 335 -9.59 3.52 -9.38
CA ILE A 335 -9.16 4.72 -10.09
C ILE A 335 -10.26 5.76 -10.04
N GLY A 336 -9.89 7.03 -9.91
CA GLY A 336 -10.87 8.10 -9.78
C GLY A 336 -10.33 9.49 -10.01
N GLY A 337 -11.26 10.43 -10.05
CA GLY A 337 -10.97 11.85 -10.11
C GLY A 337 -10.79 12.42 -8.72
N GLY A 338 -9.86 13.37 -8.57
CA GLY A 338 -9.59 14.00 -7.28
C GLY A 338 -9.25 15.48 -7.39
N LEU A 339 -9.48 16.17 -6.27
CA LEU A 339 -9.08 17.55 -6.04
C LEU A 339 -8.17 17.59 -4.82
N ILE A 340 -7.07 18.32 -4.94
CA ILE A 340 -6.13 18.58 -3.84
C ILE A 340 -6.00 20.10 -3.69
N TYR A 341 -6.40 20.61 -2.55
CA TYR A 341 -6.33 22.01 -2.17
C TYR A 341 -5.28 22.23 -1.09
N HIS A 342 -4.52 23.31 -1.24
CA HIS A 342 -3.57 23.74 -0.24
C HIS A 342 -3.53 25.26 -0.14
N LYS A 343 -3.46 25.73 1.11
CA LYS A 343 -3.20 27.10 1.46
C LYS A 343 -2.03 27.14 2.42
N SER A 344 -0.96 27.82 2.03
CA SER A 344 0.19 28.08 2.89
C SER A 344 0.83 29.40 2.52
N SER A 345 1.38 30.10 3.51
CA SER A 345 2.14 31.33 3.32
C SER A 345 3.17 31.49 4.45
N PRO A 346 4.41 31.94 4.17
CA PRO A 346 5.43 32.13 5.20
C PRO A 346 4.99 33.03 6.36
N ASP A 347 4.16 34.03 6.07
CA ASP A 347 3.69 35.04 7.02
C ASP A 347 2.42 34.62 7.78
N GLU A 348 1.75 33.54 7.35
CA GLU A 348 0.53 33.05 7.99
C GLU A 348 0.85 31.97 9.03
N LYS A 349 0.12 32.02 10.15
CA LYS A 349 0.23 31.03 11.22
C LYS A 349 -0.54 29.74 10.92
N THR A 350 -1.26 29.67 9.80
CA THR A 350 -2.21 28.60 9.55
C THR A 350 -2.10 28.10 8.12
N ASP A 351 -1.68 26.85 8.00
CA ASP A 351 -1.68 26.11 6.75
C ASP A 351 -2.94 25.24 6.71
N ILE A 352 -3.60 25.19 5.55
CA ILE A 352 -4.83 24.43 5.34
C ILE A 352 -4.62 23.48 4.19
N TYR A 353 -5.09 22.25 4.38
CA TYR A 353 -5.09 21.21 3.39
C TYR A 353 -6.48 20.63 3.23
N ALA A 354 -6.87 20.32 1.99
CA ALA A 354 -8.04 19.51 1.76
C ALA A 354 -7.87 18.63 0.53
N GLU A 355 -8.45 17.44 0.57
CA GLU A 355 -8.51 16.49 -0.52
C GLU A 355 -9.93 15.96 -0.66
N ALA A 356 -10.34 15.68 -1.89
CA ALA A 356 -11.57 14.97 -2.18
C ALA A 356 -11.37 14.09 -3.41
N TYR A 357 -11.79 12.83 -3.32
CA TYR A 357 -11.67 11.82 -4.38
C TYR A 357 -13.00 11.09 -4.55
N LEU A 358 -13.30 10.73 -5.80
CA LEU A 358 -14.40 9.85 -6.17
C LEU A 358 -13.89 8.79 -7.15
N ASN A 359 -14.02 7.53 -6.75
CA ASN A 359 -13.34 6.42 -7.40
C ASN A 359 -14.32 5.34 -7.85
N GLY A 360 -14.05 4.75 -9.01
CA GLY A 360 -14.60 3.46 -9.40
C GLY A 360 -13.72 2.34 -8.84
N VAL A 361 -14.33 1.36 -8.19
CA VAL A 361 -13.65 0.20 -7.61
C VAL A 361 -13.95 -1.02 -8.49
N ALA A 362 -12.95 -1.50 -9.22
CA ALA A 362 -13.06 -2.70 -10.04
C ALA A 362 -12.96 -3.98 -9.21
N LEU A 363 -12.12 -3.95 -8.16
CA LEU A 363 -11.98 -5.01 -7.18
C LEU A 363 -11.82 -4.40 -5.79
N GLY A 364 -12.72 -4.79 -4.89
CA GLY A 364 -12.65 -4.47 -3.47
C GLY A 364 -13.19 -5.63 -2.64
N ALA A 365 -13.07 -5.50 -1.33
CA ALA A 365 -13.54 -6.51 -0.40
C ALA A 365 -14.07 -5.91 0.90
N SER A 366 -14.99 -6.66 1.50
CA SER A 366 -15.59 -6.36 2.79
C SER A 366 -15.76 -7.65 3.57
N LEU A 367 -15.50 -7.63 4.88
CA LEU A 367 -15.80 -8.75 5.77
C LEU A 367 -17.21 -9.31 5.58
N SER A 368 -17.38 -10.63 5.70
CA SER A 368 -18.67 -11.30 5.74
C SER A 368 -19.03 -11.79 7.14
N ASP A 369 -20.33 -11.79 7.45
CA ASP A 369 -20.88 -12.17 8.76
C ASP A 369 -21.33 -13.64 8.82
N TYR A 370 -21.62 -14.25 7.67
CA TYR A 370 -22.23 -15.58 7.58
C TYR A 370 -21.33 -16.60 6.89
N MET A 371 -20.53 -16.18 5.92
CA MET A 371 -19.60 -17.04 5.20
C MET A 371 -18.28 -17.23 5.94
N LEU A 372 -17.89 -18.49 6.14
CA LEU A 372 -16.53 -18.91 6.46
C LEU A 372 -16.18 -20.13 5.59
N LEU A 373 -15.37 -19.94 4.55
CA LEU A 373 -14.94 -20.98 3.62
C LEU A 373 -13.45 -21.23 3.79
N GLY A 374 -13.10 -22.27 4.56
CA GLY A 374 -11.72 -22.47 5.00
C GLY A 374 -11.26 -21.28 5.83
N GLU A 375 -10.27 -20.53 5.32
CA GLU A 375 -9.73 -19.32 5.95
C GLU A 375 -10.37 -18.02 5.42
N ARG A 376 -11.29 -18.11 4.46
CA ARG A 376 -11.94 -16.95 3.83
C ARG A 376 -13.25 -16.58 4.53
N ASP A 377 -13.27 -15.38 5.08
CA ASP A 377 -14.40 -14.80 5.83
C ASP A 377 -14.86 -13.45 5.25
N TYR A 378 -14.58 -13.18 3.96
CA TYR A 378 -14.87 -11.90 3.32
C TYR A 378 -15.49 -12.02 1.94
N ASN A 379 -16.29 -11.01 1.60
CA ASN A 379 -16.89 -10.84 0.30
C ASN A 379 -15.99 -10.01 -0.61
N LEU A 380 -15.84 -10.47 -1.84
CA LEU A 380 -15.26 -9.73 -2.95
C LEU A 380 -16.36 -8.97 -3.70
N GLY A 381 -15.97 -7.94 -4.43
CA GLY A 381 -16.94 -7.18 -5.21
C GLY A 381 -16.33 -6.04 -5.99
N SER A 382 -17.21 -5.29 -6.64
CA SER A 382 -16.88 -4.04 -7.31
C SER A 382 -17.88 -2.96 -6.89
N GLY A 383 -17.56 -1.69 -7.13
CA GLY A 383 -18.41 -0.60 -6.68
C GLY A 383 -17.74 0.75 -6.80
N TYR A 384 -17.87 1.58 -5.78
CA TYR A 384 -17.29 2.92 -5.76
C TYR A 384 -16.83 3.31 -4.37
N SER A 385 -15.92 4.27 -4.30
CA SER A 385 -15.50 4.89 -3.04
C SER A 385 -15.42 6.40 -3.15
N SER A 386 -15.57 7.06 -2.02
CA SER A 386 -15.37 8.50 -1.89
C SER A 386 -14.48 8.77 -0.68
N LYS A 387 -13.44 9.57 -0.87
CA LYS A 387 -12.47 9.87 0.18
C LYS A 387 -12.37 11.38 0.32
N ALA A 388 -12.38 11.89 1.53
CA ALA A 388 -12.21 13.30 1.83
C ALA A 388 -11.29 13.47 3.03
N SER A 389 -10.32 14.36 2.90
CA SER A 389 -9.40 14.69 3.98
C SER A 389 -9.31 16.19 4.15
N ALA A 390 -9.24 16.66 5.39
CA ALA A 390 -9.07 18.07 5.71
C ALA A 390 -8.05 18.21 6.84
N GLY A 391 -7.13 19.15 6.69
CA GLY A 391 -6.05 19.37 7.64
C GLY A 391 -5.84 20.84 7.91
N ILE A 392 -5.54 21.16 9.17
CA ILE A 392 -5.10 22.49 9.59
C ILE A 392 -3.82 22.33 10.39
N VAL A 393 -2.79 23.08 10.02
CA VAL A 393 -1.55 23.17 10.79
C VAL A 393 -1.40 24.59 11.33
N TYR A 394 -1.37 24.71 12.65
CA TYR A 394 -1.19 25.97 13.36
C TYR A 394 0.25 26.14 13.86
N ASN A 395 0.83 27.31 13.60
CA ASN A 395 2.21 27.69 13.90
C ASN A 395 3.24 26.62 13.45
N LYS A 396 2.93 25.86 12.38
CA LYS A 396 3.79 24.79 11.85
C LYS A 396 4.15 23.72 12.88
N ARG A 397 3.35 23.62 13.95
CA ARG A 397 3.62 22.76 15.11
C ARG A 397 2.42 21.93 15.53
N LEU A 398 1.23 22.49 15.52
CA LEU A 398 0.03 21.78 15.92
C LEU A 398 -0.76 21.40 14.66
N ALA A 399 -0.87 20.11 14.37
CA ALA A 399 -1.62 19.59 13.24
C ALA A 399 -2.92 18.97 13.73
N PHE A 400 -4.02 19.30 13.07
CA PHE A 400 -5.31 18.65 13.21
C PHE A 400 -5.74 18.11 11.85
N LEU A 401 -5.97 16.81 11.74
CA LEU A 401 -6.35 16.14 10.50
C LEU A 401 -7.64 15.36 10.70
N LEU A 402 -8.53 15.50 9.73
CA LEU A 402 -9.77 14.73 9.57
C LEU A 402 -9.66 13.94 8.27
N ASN A 403 -9.97 12.65 8.31
CA ASN A 403 -10.08 11.80 7.12
C ASN A 403 -11.39 11.04 7.17
N LEU A 404 -12.05 10.95 6.03
CA LEU A 404 -13.28 10.21 5.83
C LEU A 404 -13.15 9.39 4.55
N GLU A 405 -13.17 8.08 4.69
CA GLU A 405 -13.16 7.13 3.59
C GLU A 405 -14.50 6.39 3.61
N ASN A 406 -15.21 6.37 2.48
CA ASN A 406 -16.44 5.60 2.32
C ASN A 406 -16.31 4.66 1.13
N TYR A 407 -16.71 3.41 1.31
CA TYR A 407 -16.71 2.38 0.29
C TYR A 407 -18.11 1.82 0.17
N HIS A 408 -18.56 1.60 -1.07
CA HIS A 408 -19.79 0.87 -1.34
C HIS A 408 -19.47 -0.26 -2.31
N ILE A 409 -19.37 -1.47 -1.78
CA ILE A 409 -18.93 -2.66 -2.50
C ILE A 409 -20.13 -3.57 -2.72
N PHE A 410 -20.33 -4.00 -3.96
CA PHE A 410 -21.39 -4.90 -4.37
C PHE A 410 -20.81 -6.29 -4.63
N THR A 411 -21.36 -7.28 -3.94
CA THR A 411 -21.05 -8.69 -4.14
C THR A 411 -22.12 -9.27 -5.05
N TRP A 412 -21.79 -9.37 -6.34
CA TRP A 412 -22.73 -9.66 -7.42
C TRP A 412 -23.09 -11.13 -7.51
N LYS A 413 -22.09 -11.99 -7.30
CA LYS A 413 -22.17 -13.44 -7.45
C LYS A 413 -21.91 -14.13 -6.13
N GLY A 414 -22.97 -14.60 -5.46
CA GLY A 414 -22.84 -15.44 -4.28
C GLY A 414 -23.26 -16.88 -4.51
N TYR A 415 -23.08 -17.72 -3.49
CA TYR A 415 -23.52 -19.12 -3.51
C TYR A 415 -25.04 -19.24 -3.41
N ASN A 416 -25.56 -20.42 -3.78
CA ASN A 416 -26.98 -20.74 -3.59
C ASN A 416 -27.21 -21.06 -2.10
N PRO A 417 -28.18 -20.45 -1.40
CA PRO A 417 -28.44 -20.77 0.01
C PRO A 417 -28.69 -22.27 0.26
N ASP A 418 -29.23 -23.00 -0.72
CA ASP A 418 -29.48 -24.44 -0.63
C ASP A 418 -28.25 -25.31 -0.99
N THR A 419 -27.05 -24.70 -1.04
CA THR A 419 -25.81 -25.42 -1.36
C THR A 419 -25.49 -26.42 -0.25
N ASP A 420 -25.35 -27.68 -0.64
CA ASP A 420 -24.84 -28.73 0.25
C ASP A 420 -23.32 -28.61 0.36
N TRP A 421 -22.88 -28.05 1.49
CA TRP A 421 -21.47 -27.84 1.79
C TRP A 421 -20.69 -29.13 2.05
N GLU A 422 -21.37 -30.26 2.32
CA GLU A 422 -20.69 -31.54 2.56
C GLU A 422 -20.18 -32.18 1.26
N THR A 423 -20.73 -31.79 0.11
CA THR A 423 -20.45 -32.42 -1.18
C THR A 423 -19.75 -31.51 -2.18
N ILE A 424 -19.57 -30.22 -1.87
CA ILE A 424 -18.98 -29.24 -2.79
C ILE A 424 -17.46 -29.20 -2.70
N ASP A 425 -16.81 -29.19 -3.86
CA ASP A 425 -15.39 -28.93 -3.98
C ASP A 425 -15.15 -27.41 -3.92
N THR A 426 -14.68 -26.94 -2.76
CA THR A 426 -14.44 -25.52 -2.49
C THR A 426 -13.40 -24.91 -3.42
N SER A 427 -12.45 -25.70 -3.95
CA SER A 427 -11.41 -25.24 -4.90
C SER A 427 -11.98 -24.83 -6.26
N THR A 428 -13.23 -25.21 -6.56
CA THR A 428 -13.91 -24.86 -7.82
C THR A 428 -15.06 -23.89 -7.63
N LEU A 429 -15.27 -23.42 -6.40
CA LEU A 429 -16.41 -22.60 -6.04
C LEU A 429 -16.26 -21.18 -6.60
N ASN A 430 -16.92 -20.95 -7.74
CA ASN A 430 -16.83 -19.67 -8.44
C ASN A 430 -17.79 -18.62 -7.84
N VAL A 431 -17.49 -18.10 -6.65
CA VAL A 431 -18.32 -17.10 -5.94
C VAL A 431 -17.51 -15.96 -5.31
N GLN A 432 -18.08 -14.76 -5.33
CA GLN A 432 -17.54 -13.59 -4.65
C GLN A 432 -17.84 -13.57 -3.15
N GLY A 433 -18.68 -14.48 -2.64
CA GLY A 433 -19.05 -14.59 -1.23
C GLY A 433 -20.55 -14.51 -1.01
N ASP A 434 -21.00 -13.92 0.09
CA ASP A 434 -22.41 -13.68 0.37
C ASP A 434 -22.96 -12.56 -0.53
N LYS A 435 -23.92 -12.89 -1.40
CA LYS A 435 -24.52 -11.92 -2.33
C LYS A 435 -25.18 -10.76 -1.57
N GLY A 436 -24.83 -9.53 -1.90
CA GLY A 436 -25.28 -8.35 -1.18
C GLY A 436 -24.54 -7.08 -1.54
N ASN A 437 -24.60 -6.09 -0.65
CA ASN A 437 -23.77 -4.89 -0.72
C ASN A 437 -23.34 -4.47 0.69
N ALA A 438 -22.10 -4.00 0.81
CA ALA A 438 -21.53 -3.47 2.03
C ALA A 438 -21.22 -1.97 1.87
N ARG A 439 -21.65 -1.17 2.85
CA ARG A 439 -21.21 0.21 3.03
C ARG A 439 -20.22 0.25 4.18
N LEU A 440 -19.00 0.69 3.91
CA LEU A 440 -17.91 0.78 4.87
C LEU A 440 -17.53 2.24 5.04
N THR A 441 -17.32 2.68 6.26
CA THR A 441 -16.85 4.02 6.58
C THR A 441 -15.66 3.92 7.51
N VAL A 442 -14.55 4.57 7.14
CA VAL A 442 -13.41 4.81 8.02
C VAL A 442 -13.33 6.30 8.27
N PHE A 443 -13.55 6.70 9.51
CA PHE A 443 -13.41 8.09 9.94
C PHE A 443 -12.21 8.20 10.87
N SER A 444 -11.29 9.12 10.60
CA SER A 444 -10.08 9.30 11.40
C SER A 444 -9.90 10.74 11.82
N ILE A 445 -9.60 10.93 13.10
CA ILE A 445 -9.14 12.18 13.68
C ILE A 445 -7.68 11.99 14.11
N LYS A 446 -6.80 12.92 13.71
CA LYS A 446 -5.41 12.95 14.19
C LYS A 446 -5.07 14.32 14.76
N LEU A 447 -4.49 14.31 15.94
CA LEU A 447 -3.91 15.47 16.63
C LEU A 447 -2.41 15.25 16.74
N GLY A 448 -1.63 16.04 16.00
CA GLY A 448 -0.18 15.96 15.97
C GLY A 448 0.48 17.20 16.57
N TYR A 449 1.57 17.01 17.31
CA TYR A 449 2.42 18.10 17.79
C TYR A 449 3.89 17.88 17.41
N LEU A 450 4.55 18.89 16.83
CA LEU A 450 5.98 18.84 16.53
C LEU A 450 6.87 19.35 17.64
N LEU A 451 7.95 18.59 17.80
CA LEU A 451 9.06 18.85 18.68
C LEU A 451 10.32 19.01 17.82
N LYS A 452 10.83 20.25 17.74
CA LYS A 452 12.13 20.59 17.13
C LYS A 452 12.28 20.05 15.69
N ASP A 453 11.24 20.23 14.88
CA ASP A 453 11.16 19.98 13.42
C ASP A 453 11.45 18.54 12.94
N ARG A 454 11.74 17.60 13.86
CA ARG A 454 12.04 16.19 13.56
C ARG A 454 11.13 15.22 14.27
N TRP A 455 10.83 15.50 15.54
CA TRP A 455 10.03 14.62 16.37
C TRP A 455 8.58 15.08 16.34
N ASN A 456 7.66 14.13 16.40
CA ASN A 456 6.24 14.42 16.53
C ASN A 456 5.61 13.48 17.55
N ILE A 457 4.56 13.97 18.22
CA ILE A 457 3.65 13.14 19.01
C ILE A 457 2.30 13.21 18.32
N VAL A 458 1.69 12.06 18.04
CA VAL A 458 0.40 11.98 17.36
C VAL A 458 -0.56 11.16 18.19
N LEU A 459 -1.70 11.75 18.52
CA LEU A 459 -2.86 11.02 19.00
C LEU A 459 -3.80 10.81 17.80
N SER A 460 -4.11 9.56 17.48
CA SER A 460 -5.08 9.23 16.44
C SER A 460 -6.21 8.40 17.01
N ASN A 461 -7.43 8.71 16.56
CA ASN A 461 -8.59 7.87 16.74
C ASN A 461 -9.15 7.53 15.36
N ARG A 462 -9.43 6.27 15.10
CA ARG A 462 -10.17 5.82 13.92
C ARG A 462 -11.43 5.11 14.36
N TYR A 463 -12.51 5.38 13.65
CA TYR A 463 -13.79 4.73 13.80
C TYR A 463 -14.10 4.02 12.49
N PHE A 464 -14.39 2.73 12.59
CA PHE A 464 -14.76 1.87 11.48
C PHE A 464 -16.24 1.52 11.64
N SER A 465 -17.02 1.69 10.58
CA SER A 465 -18.41 1.24 10.53
C SER A 465 -18.66 0.46 9.25
N ARG A 466 -19.45 -0.59 9.36
CA ARG A 466 -19.91 -1.40 8.26
C ARG A 466 -21.40 -1.63 8.40
N ARG A 467 -22.13 -1.44 7.30
CA ARG A 467 -23.48 -1.95 7.12
C ARG A 467 -23.50 -2.87 5.92
N THR A 468 -23.79 -4.15 6.15
CA THR A 468 -23.91 -5.14 5.07
C THR A 468 -25.36 -5.55 4.89
N ASN A 469 -25.90 -5.33 3.69
CA ASN A 469 -27.21 -5.81 3.30
C ASN A 469 -27.04 -7.08 2.47
N TYR A 470 -27.43 -8.22 3.05
CA TYR A 470 -27.38 -9.52 2.40
C TYR A 470 -28.66 -9.79 1.62
N LYS A 471 -28.57 -10.57 0.54
CA LYS A 471 -29.74 -10.97 -0.25
C LYS A 471 -30.56 -12.06 0.45
N TYR A 472 -29.87 -12.97 1.16
CA TYR A 472 -30.46 -14.19 1.72
C TYR A 472 -30.37 -14.28 3.25
N TYR A 473 -29.69 -13.33 3.89
CA TYR A 473 -29.50 -13.27 5.34
C TYR A 473 -29.91 -11.90 5.87
N ASP A 474 -30.04 -11.78 7.18
CA ASP A 474 -30.36 -10.52 7.83
C ASP A 474 -29.22 -9.53 7.67
N ALA A 475 -29.57 -8.24 7.49
CA ALA A 475 -28.59 -7.17 7.41
C ALA A 475 -27.84 -7.03 8.75
N VAL A 476 -26.54 -6.74 8.67
CA VAL A 476 -25.68 -6.59 9.83
C VAL A 476 -25.07 -5.19 9.84
N ASP A 477 -25.25 -4.50 10.98
CA ASP A 477 -24.55 -3.27 11.31
C ASP A 477 -23.45 -3.60 12.32
N SER A 478 -22.22 -3.19 12.03
CA SER A 478 -21.06 -3.37 12.92
C SER A 478 -20.24 -2.08 12.94
N SER A 479 -19.63 -1.82 14.09
CA SER A 479 -18.71 -0.72 14.26
C SER A 479 -17.65 -1.07 15.29
N THR A 480 -16.50 -0.42 15.17
CA THR A 480 -15.39 -0.52 16.11
C THR A 480 -14.55 0.75 16.04
N TYR A 481 -13.65 0.93 17.00
CA TYR A 481 -12.69 2.01 17.00
C TYR A 481 -11.29 1.50 17.32
N ASP A 482 -10.29 2.24 16.85
CA ASP A 482 -8.96 2.18 17.41
C ASP A 482 -8.46 3.54 17.88
N VAL A 483 -7.61 3.50 18.90
CA VAL A 483 -6.92 4.66 19.46
C VAL A 483 -5.45 4.35 19.52
N MET A 484 -4.64 5.30 19.08
CA MET A 484 -3.19 5.16 19.08
C MET A 484 -2.53 6.47 19.54
N LEU A 485 -1.55 6.35 20.43
CA LEU A 485 -0.66 7.43 20.81
C LEU A 485 0.74 7.06 20.31
N SER A 486 1.28 7.84 19.37
CA SER A 486 2.55 7.55 18.74
C SER A 486 3.58 8.64 18.96
N LEU A 487 4.83 8.23 19.12
CA LEU A 487 5.99 9.07 18.92
C LEU A 487 6.53 8.82 17.52
N GLY A 488 6.73 9.88 16.74
CA GLY A 488 7.26 9.80 15.39
C GLY A 488 8.55 10.57 15.20
N ILE A 489 9.32 10.11 14.22
CA ILE A 489 10.52 10.77 13.72
C ILE A 489 10.37 10.97 12.21
N ARG A 490 10.73 12.17 11.74
CA ARG A 490 10.90 12.50 10.33
C ARG A 490 12.34 12.21 9.89
N ILE A 491 12.50 11.56 8.75
CA ILE A 491 13.80 11.06 8.22
C ILE A 491 14.20 11.77 6.92
#